data_AF-A0A854CLV6-F1
#
_entry.id   AF-A0A854CLV6-F1
#
_cell.length_a   1.000
_cell.length_b   1.000
_cell.length_c   1.000
_cell.angle_alpha   90.00
_cell.angle_beta   90.00
_cell.angle_gamma   90.00
#
_symmetry.space_group_name_H-M   'P 1'
#
loop_
_entity.id
_entity.type
_entity.pdbx_description
1 polymer ?
#
loop_
_entity_poly.entity_id
_entity_poly.type
_entity_poly.pdbx_seq_one_letter_code
_entity_poly.pdbx_strand_id
1 'polypeptide(L)' 'MTRAGYTVLDDVSSVRALLHTVQSQQPDVVVIDVDSPSRDTLEQLSMLHVHAPRPVVMMATTR' A
#
# COMPACT_ATOMS: atom_id res chain seq x y z
N MET A 1 14.93 -2.82 6.30
CA MET A 1 15.33 -4.24 6.54
C MET A 1 15.18 -5.01 5.25
N THR A 2 16.07 -5.97 4.95
CA THR A 2 15.92 -6.84 3.76
C THR A 2 15.24 -8.15 4.15
N ARG A 3 14.16 -8.53 3.46
CA ARG A 3 13.42 -9.77 3.69
C ARG A 3 13.08 -10.43 2.35
N ALA A 4 13.44 -11.72 2.20
CA ALA A 4 13.22 -12.48 0.96
C ALA A 4 13.75 -11.79 -0.33
N GLY A 5 14.79 -10.97 -0.22
CA GLY A 5 15.35 -10.20 -1.33
C GLY A 5 14.74 -8.81 -1.57
N TYR A 6 13.71 -8.43 -0.79
CA TYR A 6 13.06 -7.12 -0.85
C TYR A 6 13.50 -6.20 0.28
N THR A 7 13.66 -4.91 0.00
CA THR A 7 13.87 -3.89 1.03
C THR A 7 12.52 -3.36 1.50
N VAL A 8 12.18 -3.60 2.76
CA VAL A 8 11.00 -3.01 3.39
C VAL A 8 11.33 -1.58 3.80
N LEU A 9 10.59 -0.62 3.21
CA LEU A 9 10.81 0.82 3.39
C LEU A 9 10.12 1.37 4.65
N ASP A 10 8.85 1.02 4.89
CA ASP A 10 8.13 1.34 6.12
C ASP A 10 6.89 0.46 6.34
N ASP A 11 6.49 0.32 7.60
CA ASP A 11 5.18 -0.23 8.00
C ASP A 11 4.19 0.94 8.15
N VAL A 12 3.24 1.03 7.21
CA VAL A 12 2.28 2.14 7.17
C VAL A 12 1.14 1.82 8.12
N SER A 13 1.21 2.37 9.34
CA SER A 13 0.22 2.15 10.40
C SER A 13 -1.19 2.67 10.10
N SER A 14 -1.37 3.47 9.04
CA SER A 14 -2.67 4.01 8.64
C SER A 14 -2.79 4.19 7.14
N VAL A 15 -3.89 3.72 6.56
CA VAL A 15 -4.23 3.85 5.14
C VAL A 15 -4.21 5.32 4.67
N ARG A 16 -4.48 6.29 5.56
CA ARG A 16 -4.42 7.72 5.23
C ARG A 16 -3.01 8.24 4.95
N ALA A 17 -1.99 7.59 5.49
CA ALA A 17 -0.59 7.95 5.24
C ALA A 17 -0.03 7.30 3.96
N LEU A 18 -0.79 6.41 3.31
CA LEU A 18 -0.33 5.59 2.20
C LEU A 18 0.15 6.43 1.01
N LEU A 19 -0.68 7.36 0.51
CA LEU A 19 -0.32 8.19 -0.65
C LEU A 19 0.95 9.00 -0.39
N HIS A 20 1.02 9.66 0.77
CA HIS A 20 2.18 10.46 1.15
C HIS A 20 3.46 9.61 1.24
N THR A 21 3.36 8.42 1.84
CA THR A 21 4.49 7.50 1.97
C THR A 21 4.98 7.03 0.61
N VAL A 22 4.07 6.66 -0.29
CA VAL A 22 4.41 6.22 -1.66
C VAL A 22 5.06 7.34 -2.46
N GLN A 23 4.59 8.57 -2.32
CA GLN A 23 5.21 9.73 -2.97
C GLN A 23 6.61 10.01 -2.43
N SER A 24 6.80 9.95 -1.12
CA SER A 24 8.08 10.26 -0.49
C SER A 24 9.13 9.16 -0.70
N GLN A 25 8.73 7.89 -0.64
CA GLN A 25 9.65 6.76 -0.66
C GLN A 25 9.79 6.13 -2.04
N GLN A 26 8.84 6.39 -2.95
CA GLN A 26 8.82 5.87 -4.31
C GLN A 26 9.06 4.35 -4.38
N PRO A 27 8.29 3.53 -3.65
CA PRO A 27 8.46 2.09 -3.69
C PRO A 27 8.19 1.53 -5.09
N ASP A 28 8.84 0.42 -5.41
CA ASP A 28 8.58 -0.32 -6.66
C ASP A 28 7.26 -1.09 -6.62
N VAL A 29 6.84 -1.54 -5.44
CA VAL A 29 5.58 -2.27 -5.21
C VAL A 29 5.00 -1.90 -3.85
N VAL A 30 3.66 -1.80 -3.80
CA VAL A 30 2.90 -1.60 -2.58
C VAL A 30 2.16 -2.90 -2.25
N VAL A 31 2.38 -3.44 -1.05
CA VAL A 31 1.68 -4.62 -0.56
C VAL A 31 0.76 -4.20 0.58
N ILE A 32 -0.52 -4.56 0.48
CA ILE A 32 -1.53 -4.27 1.49
C ILE A 32 -2.13 -5.60 1.95
N ASP A 33 -2.05 -5.85 3.25
CA ASP A 33 -2.72 -6.95 3.92
C ASP A 33 -3.97 -6.42 4.61
N VAL A 34 -5.15 -6.85 4.15
CA VAL A 34 -6.45 -6.44 4.70
C VAL A 34 -7.40 -7.62 4.68
N ASP A 35 -8.12 -7.90 5.76
CA ASP A 35 -9.16 -8.96 5.73
C ASP A 35 -10.23 -8.64 4.68
N SER A 36 -10.91 -7.50 4.85
CA SER A 36 -11.83 -6.92 3.89
C SER A 36 -11.57 -5.42 3.78
N PRO A 37 -11.23 -4.89 2.59
CA PRO A 37 -10.92 -3.48 2.45
C PRO A 37 -12.15 -2.62 2.77
N SER A 38 -11.96 -1.63 3.65
CA SER A 38 -12.99 -0.61 3.89
C SER A 38 -13.14 0.30 2.67
N ARG A 39 -14.26 1.02 2.59
CA ARG A 39 -14.46 2.07 1.57
C ARG A 39 -13.31 3.08 1.55
N ASP A 40 -12.88 3.55 2.72
CA ASP A 40 -11.75 4.47 2.88
C ASP A 40 -10.45 3.90 2.27
N THR A 41 -10.24 2.58 2.41
CA THR A 41 -9.08 1.90 1.80
C THR A 41 -9.15 1.94 0.28
N LEU A 42 -10.31 1.64 -0.29
CA LEU A 42 -10.53 1.68 -1.73
C LEU A 42 -10.40 3.11 -2.29
N GLU A 43 -10.88 4.12 -1.56
CA GLU A 43 -10.72 5.53 -1.95
C GLU A 43 -9.25 5.96 -1.94
N GLN A 44 -8.48 5.58 -0.92
CA GLN A 44 -7.04 5.85 -0.89
C GLN A 44 -6.29 5.14 -2.02
N LEU A 45 -6.67 3.91 -2.36
CA LEU A 45 -6.10 3.19 -3.50
C LEU A 45 -6.41 3.86 -4.84
N SER A 46 -7.63 4.38 -5.00
CA SER A 46 -8.00 5.17 -6.17
C SER A 46 -7.14 6.44 -6.27
N MET A 47 -6.97 7.17 -5.16
CA MET A 47 -6.09 8.35 -5.12
C MET A 47 -4.63 7.99 -5.45
N LEU A 48 -4.12 6.88 -4.92
CA LEU A 48 -2.76 6.40 -5.21
C LEU A 48 -2.61 6.09 -6.70
N HIS A 49 -3.58 5.39 -7.30
CA HIS A 49 -3.56 5.08 -8.72
C HIS A 49 -3.49 6.34 -9.59
N VAL A 50 -4.23 7.39 -9.23
CA VAL A 50 -4.26 8.66 -9.98
C VAL A 50 -2.99 9.49 -9.78
N HIS A 51 -2.50 9.60 -8.53
CA HIS A 51 -1.46 10.59 -8.18
C HIS A 51 -0.04 10.02 -8.08
N ALA A 52 0.10 8.71 -7.86
CA ALA A 52 1.38 8.03 -7.71
C ALA A 52 1.27 6.56 -8.15
N PRO A 53 1.04 6.29 -9.45
CA PRO A 53 0.75 4.95 -9.94
C PRO A 53 1.90 4.00 -9.65
N ARG A 54 1.68 3.05 -8.73
CA ARG A 54 2.57 1.94 -8.41
C ARG A 54 1.79 0.63 -8.45
N PRO A 55 2.41 -0.50 -8.83
CA PRO A 55 1.79 -1.81 -8.69
C PRO A 55 1.35 -2.05 -7.24
N VAL A 56 0.08 -2.41 -7.06
CA VAL A 56 -0.50 -2.74 -5.76
C VAL A 56 -0.88 -4.22 -5.72
N VAL A 57 -0.40 -4.92 -4.71
CA VAL A 57 -0.84 -6.28 -4.38
C VAL A 57 -1.69 -6.21 -3.12
N MET A 58 -2.96 -6.56 -3.24
CA MET A 58 -3.86 -6.69 -2.10
C MET A 58 -4.01 -8.17 -1.76
N MET A 59 -3.67 -8.51 -0.51
CA MET A 59 -3.90 -9.83 0.06
C MET A 59 -5.16 -9.71 0.91
N ALA A 60 -6.18 -10.49 0.57
CA ALA A 60 -7.43 -10.54 1.31
C ALA A 60 -7.74 -11.96 1.75
N THR A 61 -7.99 -12.14 3.04
CA THR A 61 -8.42 -13.42 3.59
C THR A 61 -9.94 -13.40 3.69
N THR A 62 -10.61 -14.12 2.78
CA THR A 62 -12.03 -14.45 2.94
C THR A 62 -12.15 -15.62 3.90
N ARG A 63 -12.96 -15.47 4.96
CA ARG A 63 -13.36 -16.56 5.85
C ARG A 63 -14.67 -17.18 5.38
#